data_AF-A0A2S5SVM3-F1
#
_entry.id   AF-A0A2S5SVM3-F1
#
_cell.length_a   1.000
_cell.length_b   1.000
_cell.length_c   1.000
_cell.angle_alpha   90.00
_cell.angle_beta   90.00
_cell.angle_gamma   90.00
#
_symmetry.space_group_name_H-M   'P 1'
#
loop_
_entity.id
_entity.type
_entity.pdbx_description
1 polymer ?
#
loop_
_entity_poly.entity_id
_entity_poly.type
_entity_poly.pdbx_seq_one_letter_code
_entity_poly.pdbx_strand_id
1 'polypeptide(L)'
;MPMFPLSSLSHRWLAPLALATVLAGCATPDIRGVSSFRVPPGNVPPVGQCAIWYPGLPASHQPPAMSCNKAHADAETWGGVVIWAESAAARRSGEVAYVRYGPHGLNGIPPGQLPPPGRCRLWLPDRPDGQQPPPADCRRVEAQQRTSGGRVLYMPGSDLR
;
A
#
# COMPACT_ATOMS: atom_id res chain seq x y z
N MET A 1 -80.98 50.63 -14.46
CA MET A 1 -80.93 49.54 -13.46
C MET A 1 -81.41 48.30 -14.19
N PRO A 2 -80.61 47.27 -14.53
CA PRO A 2 -79.53 46.56 -13.78
C PRO A 2 -78.14 46.66 -14.48
N MET A 3 -76.98 46.62 -13.81
CA MET A 3 -76.22 45.51 -13.17
C MET A 3 -75.55 44.52 -14.14
N PHE A 4 -74.21 44.66 -14.24
CA PHE A 4 -73.11 43.79 -14.75
C PHE A 4 -73.34 42.26 -14.59
N PRO A 5 -72.65 41.32 -15.32
CA PRO A 5 -71.18 41.32 -15.42
C PRO A 5 -70.46 40.70 -16.66
N LEU A 6 -69.18 41.08 -16.73
CA LEU A 6 -67.96 40.33 -17.10
C LEU A 6 -68.07 39.08 -17.99
N SER A 7 -67.28 39.04 -19.06
CA SER A 7 -65.98 38.34 -19.04
C SER A 7 -65.31 38.36 -20.42
N SER A 8 -64.11 38.95 -20.44
CA SER A 8 -63.20 39.01 -21.57
C SER A 8 -62.54 37.65 -21.80
N LEU A 9 -62.64 37.13 -23.03
CA LEU A 9 -61.91 35.94 -23.48
C LEU A 9 -60.41 36.25 -23.56
N SER A 10 -59.65 35.81 -22.55
CA SER A 10 -58.19 35.80 -22.61
C SER A 10 -57.73 34.39 -22.97
N HIS A 11 -57.14 34.30 -24.16
CA HIS A 11 -56.52 33.12 -24.73
C HIS A 11 -55.41 32.63 -23.79
N ARG A 12 -55.54 31.39 -23.30
CA ARG A 12 -54.45 30.69 -22.63
C ARG A 12 -53.45 30.24 -23.69
N TRP A 13 -52.32 30.94 -23.74
CA TRP A 13 -51.16 30.57 -24.52
C TRP A 13 -50.62 29.22 -24.04
N LEU A 14 -50.46 28.29 -24.97
CA LEU A 14 -49.71 27.05 -24.78
C LEU A 14 -48.24 27.43 -24.58
N ALA A 15 -47.72 27.22 -23.37
CA ALA A 15 -46.29 27.34 -23.11
C ALA A 15 -45.55 26.20 -23.82
N PRO A 16 -44.45 26.46 -24.55
CA PRO A 16 -43.66 25.41 -25.15
C PRO A 16 -42.93 24.64 -24.05
N LEU A 17 -43.02 23.31 -24.10
CA LEU A 17 -42.18 22.40 -23.33
C LEU A 17 -40.71 22.65 -23.71
N ALA A 18 -39.97 23.30 -22.82
CA ALA A 18 -38.52 23.37 -22.93
C ALA A 18 -37.96 21.95 -22.74
N LEU A 19 -37.49 21.34 -23.83
CA LEU A 19 -36.65 20.15 -23.77
C LEU A 19 -35.36 20.50 -23.02
N ALA A 20 -35.27 20.07 -21.76
CA ALA A 20 -34.04 20.07 -21.03
C ALA A 20 -33.07 19.09 -21.71
N THR A 21 -32.14 19.61 -22.50
CA THR A 21 -31.04 18.83 -23.07
C THR A 21 -30.12 18.47 -21.91
N VAL A 22 -30.20 17.21 -21.45
CA VAL A 22 -29.25 16.68 -20.47
C VAL A 22 -27.91 16.54 -21.20
N LEU A 23 -27.04 17.54 -21.05
CA LEU A 23 -25.63 17.38 -21.37
C LEU A 23 -25.07 16.37 -20.37
N ALA A 24 -24.94 15.12 -20.82
CA ALA A 24 -24.16 14.12 -20.12
C ALA A 24 -22.70 14.59 -20.13
N GLY A 25 -22.34 15.39 -19.12
CA GLY A 25 -20.95 15.73 -18.86
C GLY A 25 -20.18 14.42 -18.69
N CYS A 26 -19.08 14.26 -19.42
CA CYS A 26 -18.12 13.22 -19.13
C CYS A 26 -17.66 13.42 -17.68
N ALA A 27 -18.18 12.62 -16.75
CA ALA A 27 -17.61 12.52 -15.43
C ALA A 27 -16.19 11.99 -15.62
N THR A 28 -15.20 12.88 -15.55
CA THR A 28 -13.82 12.46 -15.34
C THR A 28 -13.82 11.64 -14.06
N PRO A 29 -13.35 10.38 -14.07
CA PRO A 29 -13.25 9.62 -12.84
C PRO A 29 -12.43 10.44 -11.85
N ASP A 30 -13.03 10.74 -10.70
CA ASP A 30 -12.36 11.43 -9.62
C ASP A 30 -11.33 10.45 -9.04
N ILE A 31 -10.10 10.46 -9.57
CA ILE A 31 -8.94 9.74 -9.02
C ILE A 31 -8.43 10.51 -7.77
N ARG A 32 -9.33 10.95 -6.88
CA ARG A 32 -8.99 11.49 -5.56
C ARG A 32 -9.50 10.54 -4.48
N GLY A 33 -9.05 9.31 -4.62
CA GLY A 33 -9.13 8.27 -3.59
C GLY A 33 -7.76 7.70 -3.25
N VAL A 34 -6.68 8.48 -3.39
CA VAL A 34 -5.37 8.09 -2.84
C VAL A 34 -5.44 8.25 -1.34
N SER A 35 -5.78 7.15 -0.66
CA SER A 35 -5.44 7.01 0.75
C SER A 35 -3.98 7.39 0.92
N SER A 36 -3.72 8.50 1.64
CA SER A 36 -2.36 8.99 1.85
C SER A 36 -1.59 7.93 2.63
N PHE A 37 -0.83 7.09 1.94
CA PHE A 37 0.02 6.10 2.56
C PHE A 37 1.26 6.85 3.04
N ARG A 38 1.29 7.16 4.34
CA ARG A 38 2.38 7.90 4.98
C ARG A 38 3.15 6.95 5.88
N VAL A 39 4.47 6.99 5.77
CA VAL A 39 5.38 6.29 6.68
C VAL A 39 6.21 7.32 7.46
N PRO A 40 6.85 6.97 8.59
CA PRO A 40 7.73 7.89 9.29
C PRO A 40 8.77 8.46 8.31
N PRO A 41 9.04 9.79 8.32
CA PRO A 41 9.94 10.41 7.34
C PRO A 41 11.34 9.77 7.26
N GLY A 42 11.86 9.26 8.39
CA GLY A 42 13.13 8.54 8.45
C GLY A 42 13.14 7.19 7.73
N ASN A 43 11.97 6.62 7.42
CA ASN A 43 11.79 5.35 6.73
C ASN A 43 11.41 5.50 5.26
N VAL A 44 11.19 6.73 4.79
CA VAL A 44 11.01 6.96 3.35
C VAL A 44 12.36 6.73 2.65
N PRO A 45 12.45 5.95 1.57
CA PRO A 45 13.70 5.77 0.83
C PRO A 45 14.12 7.08 0.11
N PRO A 46 15.41 7.24 -0.24
CA PRO A 46 15.87 8.37 -1.04
C PRO A 46 15.14 8.43 -2.39
N VAL A 47 15.05 9.62 -2.99
CA VAL A 47 14.46 9.75 -4.32
C VAL A 47 15.27 8.89 -5.31
N GLY A 48 14.57 8.11 -6.14
CA GLY A 48 15.18 7.13 -7.04
C GLY A 48 15.51 5.78 -6.41
N GLN A 49 15.26 5.60 -5.11
CA GLN A 49 15.35 4.32 -4.42
C GLN A 49 13.95 3.87 -3.95
N CYS A 50 13.82 2.58 -3.71
CA CYS A 50 12.60 1.99 -3.16
C CYS A 50 12.91 1.30 -1.83
N ALA A 51 11.87 1.05 -1.04
CA ALA A 51 11.94 0.16 0.12
C ALA A 51 10.70 -0.72 0.15
N ILE A 52 10.79 -1.87 0.82
CA ILE A 52 9.59 -2.64 1.16
C ILE A 52 9.17 -2.23 2.57
N TRP A 53 7.90 -1.86 2.73
CA TRP A 53 7.30 -1.54 4.00
C TRP A 53 6.42 -2.70 4.46
N TYR A 54 6.63 -3.14 5.70
CA TYR A 54 5.81 -4.14 6.37
C TYR A 54 4.96 -3.47 7.45
N PRO A 55 3.67 -3.19 7.18
CA PRO A 55 2.77 -2.62 8.18
C PRO A 55 2.76 -3.46 9.46
N GLY A 56 2.83 -2.80 10.61
CA GLY A 56 2.87 -3.47 11.93
C GLY A 56 4.26 -3.83 12.42
N LEU A 57 5.29 -3.81 11.58
CA LEU A 57 6.67 -3.88 12.07
C LEU A 57 7.16 -2.51 12.55
N PRO A 58 7.92 -2.45 13.67
CA PRO A 58 8.57 -1.22 14.10
C PRO A 58 9.51 -0.66 13.02
N ALA A 59 9.64 0.66 12.95
CA ALA A 59 10.51 1.35 11.99
C ALA A 59 11.96 0.83 11.97
N SER A 60 12.51 0.43 13.12
CA SER A 60 13.86 -0.12 13.26
C SER A 60 14.03 -1.55 12.73
N HIS A 61 12.93 -2.22 12.39
CA HIS A 61 12.90 -3.60 11.88
C HIS A 61 12.41 -3.67 10.43
N GLN A 62 12.33 -2.52 9.77
CA GLN A 62 12.01 -2.44 8.35
C GLN A 62 13.27 -2.72 7.52
N PRO A 63 13.13 -3.29 6.31
CA PRO A 63 14.27 -3.50 5.44
C PRO A 63 14.84 -2.14 4.98
N PRO A 64 16.14 -2.10 4.64
CA PRO A 64 16.77 -0.89 4.13
C PRO A 64 16.22 -0.50 2.76
N ALA A 65 16.51 0.72 2.32
CA ALA A 65 16.31 1.12 0.93
C ALA A 65 17.17 0.26 -0.02
N MET A 66 16.66 0.03 -1.21
CA MET A 66 17.24 -0.81 -2.26
C MET A 66 16.85 -0.27 -3.65
N SER A 67 17.36 -0.90 -4.70
CA SER A 67 16.89 -0.60 -6.06
C SER A 67 15.39 -0.96 -6.20
N CYS A 68 14.67 -0.21 -7.03
CA CYS A 68 13.25 -0.49 -7.24
C CYS A 68 13.01 -1.87 -7.86
N ASN A 69 13.83 -2.29 -8.82
CA ASN A 69 13.74 -3.63 -9.41
C ASN A 69 13.86 -4.72 -8.34
N LYS A 70 14.81 -4.58 -7.40
CA LYS A 70 14.95 -5.53 -6.30
C LYS A 70 13.73 -5.50 -5.37
N ALA A 71 13.26 -4.31 -5.00
CA ALA A 71 12.10 -4.19 -4.10
C ALA A 71 10.85 -4.87 -4.69
N HIS A 72 10.59 -4.67 -5.99
CA HIS A 72 9.49 -5.32 -6.67
C HIS A 72 9.68 -6.84 -6.74
N ALA A 73 10.86 -7.34 -7.15
CA ALA A 73 11.13 -8.78 -7.22
C ALA A 73 11.02 -9.49 -5.85
N ASP A 74 11.55 -8.88 -4.79
CA ASP A 74 11.46 -9.42 -3.43
C ASP A 74 10.00 -9.41 -2.94
N ALA A 75 9.25 -8.34 -3.20
CA ALA A 75 7.85 -8.22 -2.79
C ALA A 75 6.91 -9.16 -3.57
N GLU A 76 7.18 -9.45 -4.84
CA GLU A 76 6.45 -10.47 -5.62
C GLU A 76 6.54 -11.85 -4.97
N THR A 77 7.70 -12.17 -4.40
CA THR A 77 7.94 -13.47 -3.77
C THR A 77 7.45 -13.52 -2.31
N TRP A 78 7.69 -12.45 -1.55
CA TRP A 78 7.54 -12.46 -0.09
C TRP A 78 6.45 -11.53 0.46
N GLY A 79 5.76 -10.82 -0.42
CA GLY A 79 4.71 -9.86 -0.08
C GLY A 79 5.24 -8.54 0.53
N GLY A 80 4.31 -7.73 1.02
CA GLY A 80 4.59 -6.40 1.57
C GLY A 80 4.11 -5.26 0.68
N VAL A 81 4.59 -4.05 0.98
CA VAL A 81 4.24 -2.83 0.26
C VAL A 81 5.51 -2.17 -0.25
N VAL A 82 5.73 -2.15 -1.56
CA VAL A 82 6.85 -1.38 -2.12
C VAL A 82 6.48 0.10 -2.05
N ILE A 83 7.39 0.92 -1.53
CA ILE A 83 7.24 2.37 -1.36
C ILE A 83 8.38 3.14 -2.00
N TRP A 84 8.09 4.35 -2.49
CA TRP A 84 9.07 5.31 -2.99
C TRP A 84 8.63 6.76 -2.77
N ALA A 85 9.58 7.68 -2.78
CA ALA A 85 9.30 9.12 -2.76
C ALA A 85 9.28 9.69 -4.17
N GLU A 86 8.22 10.38 -4.55
CA GLU A 86 8.13 11.08 -5.84
C GLU A 86 8.93 12.40 -5.85
N SER A 87 9.26 12.93 -4.67
CA SER A 87 10.04 14.16 -4.55
C SER A 87 10.78 14.25 -3.21
N ALA A 88 11.75 15.15 -3.14
CA ALA A 88 12.42 15.48 -1.88
C ALA A 88 11.44 16.05 -0.83
N ALA A 89 10.38 16.73 -1.25
CA ALA A 89 9.33 17.21 -0.36
C ALA A 89 8.52 16.05 0.22
N ALA A 90 8.12 15.08 -0.61
CA ALA A 90 7.42 13.86 -0.18
C ALA A 90 8.25 13.08 0.85
N ARG A 91 9.56 12.94 0.60
CA ARG A 91 10.49 12.31 1.56
C ARG A 91 10.49 13.01 2.92
N ARG A 92 10.48 14.34 2.96
CA ARG A 92 10.44 15.11 4.23
C ARG A 92 9.09 15.00 4.94
N SER A 93 7.98 14.92 4.20
CA SER A 93 6.64 14.82 4.78
C SER A 93 6.24 13.41 5.20
N GLY A 94 6.99 12.38 4.78
CA GLY A 94 6.65 10.98 4.99
C GLY A 94 5.72 10.39 3.93
N GLU A 95 5.34 11.19 2.94
CA GLU A 95 4.44 10.79 1.87
C GLU A 95 5.16 9.90 0.87
N VAL A 96 4.52 8.79 0.50
CA VAL A 96 5.08 7.82 -0.44
C VAL A 96 4.04 7.37 -1.44
N ALA A 97 4.48 7.19 -2.67
CA ALA A 97 3.77 6.37 -3.63
C ALA A 97 4.08 4.89 -3.33
N TYR A 98 3.16 3.99 -3.70
CA TYR A 98 3.25 2.60 -3.27
C TYR A 98 2.58 1.60 -4.22
N VAL A 99 3.03 0.34 -4.13
CA VAL A 99 2.38 -0.85 -4.71
C VAL A 99 2.28 -1.93 -3.65
N ARG A 100 1.11 -2.58 -3.53
CA ARG A 100 0.87 -3.67 -2.57
C ARG A 100 0.97 -5.02 -3.28
N TYR A 101 1.86 -5.89 -2.78
CA TYR A 101 2.07 -7.23 -3.31
C TYR A 101 1.34 -8.33 -2.53
N GLY A 102 0.78 -8.00 -1.37
CA GLY A 102 -0.01 -8.92 -0.55
C GLY A 102 0.55 -9.08 0.86
N PRO A 103 0.06 -10.07 1.62
CA PRO A 103 0.52 -10.33 2.99
C PRO A 103 1.96 -10.83 2.99
N HIS A 104 2.69 -10.51 4.07
CA HIS A 104 4.05 -11.01 4.30
C HIS A 104 4.08 -12.08 5.41
N GLY A 105 5.10 -12.95 5.37
CA GLY A 105 5.26 -14.05 6.33
C GLY A 105 5.73 -13.65 7.75
N LEU A 106 5.97 -12.36 7.98
CA LEU A 106 6.53 -11.84 9.24
C LEU A 106 5.46 -11.55 10.32
N ASN A 107 4.18 -11.72 10.00
CA ASN A 107 3.09 -11.47 10.95
C ASN A 107 3.18 -12.39 12.18
N GLY A 108 2.93 -11.81 13.36
CA GLY A 108 2.95 -12.51 14.64
C GLY A 108 4.33 -12.92 15.12
N ILE A 109 5.41 -12.52 14.43
CA ILE A 109 6.78 -12.75 14.88
C ILE A 109 7.22 -11.58 15.76
N PRO A 110 7.71 -11.81 16.99
CA PRO A 110 8.28 -10.75 17.80
C PRO A 110 9.41 -10.03 17.02
N PRO A 111 9.48 -8.68 17.03
CA PRO A 111 10.45 -7.94 16.22
C PRO A 111 11.90 -8.41 16.43
N GLY A 112 12.30 -8.63 17.69
CA GLY A 112 13.64 -9.14 18.02
C GLY A 112 13.95 -10.56 17.53
N GLN A 113 12.95 -11.28 17.00
CA GLN A 113 13.11 -12.60 16.40
C GLN A 113 13.15 -12.58 14.86
N LEU A 114 13.00 -11.42 14.23
CA LEU A 114 13.11 -11.32 12.77
C LEU A 114 14.55 -11.59 12.31
N PRO A 115 14.76 -12.16 11.11
CA PRO A 115 16.10 -12.22 10.52
C PRO A 115 16.62 -10.80 10.26
N PRO A 116 17.95 -10.58 10.32
CA PRO A 116 18.54 -9.33 9.85
C PRO A 116 18.37 -9.18 8.33
N PRO A 117 18.51 -7.96 7.78
CA PRO A 117 18.40 -7.71 6.35
C PRO A 117 19.29 -8.62 5.49
N GLY A 118 18.73 -9.12 4.39
CA GLY A 118 19.39 -10.04 3.45
C GLY A 118 19.53 -11.49 3.94
N ARG A 119 18.91 -11.84 5.07
CA ARG A 119 19.00 -13.17 5.68
C ARG A 119 17.62 -13.80 5.81
N CYS A 120 17.63 -15.11 5.98
CA CYS A 120 16.44 -15.87 6.30
C CYS A 120 16.52 -16.44 7.72
N ARG A 121 15.36 -16.81 8.27
CA ARG A 121 15.26 -17.56 9.53
C ARG A 121 14.15 -18.58 9.43
N LEU A 122 14.37 -19.77 9.98
CA LEU A 122 13.30 -20.75 10.17
C LEU A 122 12.51 -20.40 11.43
N TRP A 123 11.19 -20.29 11.30
CA TRP A 123 10.28 -20.12 12.43
C TRP A 123 9.48 -21.39 12.69
N LEU A 124 9.60 -21.91 13.91
CA LEU A 124 8.90 -23.10 14.36
C LEU A 124 7.83 -22.69 15.37
N PRO A 125 6.52 -22.71 15.02
CA PRO A 125 5.46 -22.14 15.86
C PRO A 125 5.37 -22.79 17.25
N ASP A 126 5.73 -24.07 17.36
CA ASP A 126 5.66 -24.83 18.62
C ASP A 126 6.90 -24.65 19.52
N ARG A 127 7.86 -23.79 19.12
CA ARG A 127 9.06 -23.52 19.91
C ARG A 127 9.01 -22.13 20.54
N PRO A 128 9.42 -22.00 21.81
CA PRO A 128 9.58 -20.68 22.41
C PRO A 128 10.76 -19.94 21.79
N ASP A 129 10.74 -18.61 21.89
CA ASP A 129 11.72 -17.66 21.36
C ASP A 129 13.19 -18.09 21.55
N GLY A 130 13.56 -18.50 22.76
CA GLY A 130 14.94 -18.91 23.10
C GLY A 130 15.39 -20.24 22.49
N GLN A 131 14.49 -20.98 21.85
CA GLN A 131 14.75 -22.28 21.21
C GLN A 131 14.59 -22.23 19.68
N GLN A 132 14.30 -21.05 19.13
CA GLN A 132 14.18 -20.83 17.70
C GLN A 132 15.55 -20.94 17.03
N PRO A 133 15.66 -21.58 15.85
CA PRO A 133 16.91 -21.61 15.09
C PRO A 133 17.46 -20.20 14.82
N PRO A 134 18.79 -20.01 14.80
CA PRO A 134 19.37 -18.72 14.46
C PRO A 134 19.15 -18.38 12.97
N PRO A 135 19.21 -17.10 12.57
CA PRO A 135 19.18 -16.71 11.17
C PRO A 135 20.35 -17.30 10.35
N ALA A 136 20.06 -17.75 9.14
CA ALA A 136 21.03 -18.35 8.21
C ALA A 136 20.84 -17.79 6.78
N ASP A 137 21.69 -18.22 5.84
CA ASP A 137 21.44 -17.98 4.42
C ASP A 137 20.16 -18.70 3.98
N CYS A 138 19.43 -18.11 3.03
CA CYS A 138 18.11 -18.60 2.64
C CYS A 138 18.12 -20.04 2.14
N ARG A 139 19.15 -20.43 1.37
CA ARG A 139 19.30 -21.81 0.90
C ARG A 139 19.41 -22.81 2.05
N ARG A 140 20.20 -22.50 3.09
CA ARG A 140 20.32 -23.34 4.28
C ARG A 140 19.01 -23.39 5.07
N VAL A 141 18.32 -22.26 5.22
CA VAL A 141 17.02 -22.20 5.92
C VAL A 141 15.97 -23.04 5.18
N GLU A 142 15.87 -22.94 3.86
CA GLU A 142 14.98 -23.76 3.05
C GLU A 142 15.30 -25.25 3.16
N ALA A 143 16.59 -25.62 3.11
CA ALA A 143 17.00 -27.00 3.32
C ALA A 143 16.58 -27.51 4.70
N GLN A 144 16.75 -26.69 5.75
CA GLN A 144 16.30 -27.03 7.10
C GLN A 144 14.77 -27.15 7.17
N GLN A 145 14.03 -26.23 6.57
CA GLN A 145 12.57 -26.24 6.52
C GLN A 145 12.03 -27.56 5.94
N ARG A 146 12.65 -28.09 4.86
CA ARG A 146 12.23 -29.37 4.25
C ARG A 146 12.30 -30.55 5.22
N THR A 147 13.18 -30.49 6.22
CA THR A 147 13.35 -31.56 7.22
C THR A 147 12.56 -31.32 8.50
N SER A 148 12.49 -30.07 8.97
CA SER A 148 11.91 -29.72 10.26
C SER A 148 10.48 -29.14 10.17
N GLY A 149 9.98 -28.88 8.96
CA GLY A 149 8.76 -28.10 8.75
C GLY A 149 8.95 -26.61 9.10
N GLY A 150 7.85 -25.92 9.40
CA GLY A 150 7.86 -24.51 9.81
C GLY A 150 7.81 -23.50 8.67
N ARG A 151 7.95 -22.22 9.02
CA ARG A 151 7.87 -21.09 8.08
C ARG A 151 9.26 -20.51 7.81
N VAL A 152 9.56 -20.24 6.55
CA VAL A 152 10.74 -19.43 6.19
C VAL A 152 10.37 -17.96 6.35
N LEU A 153 11.12 -17.25 7.18
CA LEU A 153 11.09 -15.80 7.28
C LEU A 153 12.22 -15.23 6.43
N TYR A 154 11.95 -14.19 5.65
CA TYR A 154 12.94 -13.45 4.88
C TYR A 154 12.82 -11.96 5.20
N MET A 155 13.96 -11.31 5.48
CA MET A 155 14.03 -9.85 5.56
C MET A 155 14.84 -9.36 4.37
N PRO A 156 14.24 -8.59 3.43
CA PRO A 156 14.95 -8.03 2.29
C PRO A 156 16.19 -7.23 2.68
N GLY A 157 17.26 -7.37 1.90
CA GLY A 157 18.50 -6.61 2.03
C GLY A 157 18.62 -5.51 0.98
N SER A 158 19.63 -4.64 1.11
CA SER A 158 19.96 -3.67 0.06
C SER A 158 20.89 -4.27 -0.99
N ASP A 159 20.71 -3.88 -2.25
CA ASP A 159 21.63 -4.11 -3.36
C ASP A 159 22.39 -2.84 -3.78
N LEU A 160 22.18 -1.74 -3.07
CA LEU A 160 22.88 -0.49 -3.30
C LEU A 160 24.28 -0.61 -2.70
N ARG A 161 25.30 -0.56 -3.57
CA ARG A 161 26.72 -0.58 -3.19
C ARG A 161 27.25 0.83 -3.00
#